data_AF-A0A937MWX9-F1
#
_entry.id   AF-A0A937MWX9-F1
#
_cell.length_a   1.000
_cell.length_b   1.000
_cell.length_c   1.000
_cell.angle_alpha   90.00
_cell.angle_beta   90.00
_cell.angle_gamma   90.00
#
_symmetry.space_group_name_H-M   'P 1'
#
loop_
_entity.id
_entity.type
_entity.pdbx_description
1 polymer ?
#
loop_
_entity_poly.entity_id
_entity_poly.type
_entity_poly.pdbx_seq_one_letter_code
_entity_poly.pdbx_strand_id
1 'polypeptide(L)' 'MKKHIILVTALLLTSLFTVTARAELLDRGSGLIYDDILNITWLEHANYSGETKAWNDAMNWADSLVFQGYTDWRLPAS' A
#
# COMPACT_ATOMS: atom_id res chain seq x y z
N MET A 1 47.75 -10.07 4.42
CA MET A 1 47.21 -8.99 5.28
C MET A 1 46.50 -7.90 4.48
N LYS A 2 47.17 -7.17 3.57
CA LYS A 2 46.55 -6.06 2.79
C LYS A 2 45.27 -6.44 2.01
N LYS A 3 45.23 -7.61 1.36
CA LYS A 3 44.05 -8.12 0.64
C LYS A 3 42.82 -8.38 1.51
N HIS A 4 43.01 -8.85 2.75
CA HIS A 4 41.92 -9.05 3.70
C HIS A 4 41.39 -7.72 4.25
N ILE A 5 42.27 -6.72 4.43
CA ILE A 5 41.89 -5.37 4.83
C ILE A 5 41.02 -4.71 3.74
N ILE A 6 41.39 -4.87 2.46
CA ILE A 6 40.60 -4.35 1.32
C ILE A 6 39.22 -5.04 1.24
N LEU A 7 39.16 -6.36 1.43
CA LEU A 7 37.89 -7.10 1.44
C LEU A 7 36.97 -6.69 2.59
N VAL A 8 37.51 -6.53 3.80
CA VAL A 8 36.74 -6.12 4.98
C VAL A 8 36.24 -4.68 4.84
N THR A 9 37.07 -3.77 4.31
CA THR A 9 36.67 -2.37 4.08
C THR A 9 35.61 -2.24 2.98
N ALA A 10 35.71 -3.00 1.90
CA ALA A 10 34.70 -3.03 0.85
C ALA A 10 33.35 -3.55 1.38
N LEU A 11 33.35 -4.60 2.21
CA LEU A 11 32.13 -5.16 2.81
C LEU A 11 31.45 -4.18 3.78
N LEU A 12 32.23 -3.49 4.62
CA LEU A 12 31.76 -2.44 5.52
C LEU A 12 31.20 -1.23 4.77
N LEU A 13 31.78 -0.88 3.62
CA LEU A 13 31.31 0.22 2.79
C LEU A 13 29.94 -0.11 2.18
N THR A 14 29.72 -1.36 1.75
CA THR A 14 28.43 -1.78 1.18
C THR A 14 27.29 -1.84 2.20
N SER A 15 27.59 -2.12 3.47
CA SER A 15 26.56 -2.15 4.53
C SER A 15 26.01 -0.76 4.90
N LEU A 16 26.67 0.32 4.48
CA LEU A 16 26.21 1.70 4.69
C LEU A 16 25.20 2.17 3.62
N PHE A 17 25.02 1.42 2.52
CA PHE A 17 24.15 1.79 1.40
C PHE A 17 22.90 0.90 1.32
N THR A 18 22.20 0.70 2.44
CA THR A 18 20.90 0.03 2.40
C THR A 18 19.81 1.02 1.99
N VAL A 19 19.25 0.83 0.80
CA VAL A 19 18.02 1.52 0.41
C VAL A 19 16.86 0.73 1.01
N THR A 20 16.12 1.35 1.92
CA THR A 20 14.85 0.78 2.40
C THR A 20 13.77 1.04 1.35
N ALA A 21 13.23 -0.03 0.78
CA ALA A 21 11.93 0.02 0.12
C ALA A 21 10.85 0.00 1.22
N ARG A 22 9.91 0.96 1.18
CA ARG A 22 8.77 1.04 2.10
C ARG A 22 7.51 0.88 1.26
N ALA A 23 6.62 -0.02 1.68
CA ALA A 23 5.25 -0.15 1.16
C ALA A 23 4.31 0.19 2.31
N GLU A 24 4.36 1.45 2.73
CA GLU A 24 3.64 1.91 3.92
C GLU A 24 2.20 2.25 3.54
N LEU A 25 1.27 1.73 4.34
CA LEU A 25 -0.14 2.12 4.28
C LEU A 25 -0.39 3.09 5.42
N LEU A 26 -0.73 4.33 5.07
CA LEU A 26 -0.82 5.46 6.00
C LEU A 26 -2.26 5.62 6.49
N ASP A 27 -2.48 5.41 7.79
CA ASP A 27 -3.79 5.66 8.40
C ASP A 27 -4.13 7.16 8.39
N ARG A 28 -5.25 7.52 7.76
CA ARG A 28 -5.80 8.89 7.73
C ARG A 28 -6.89 9.10 8.77
N GLY A 29 -7.18 8.09 9.58
CA GLY A 29 -8.30 8.03 10.50
C GLY A 29 -9.62 7.83 9.77
N SER A 30 -10.69 7.71 10.57
CA SER A 30 -12.07 7.66 10.06
C SER A 30 -12.35 6.53 9.04
N GLY A 31 -11.59 5.44 9.12
CA GLY A 31 -11.71 4.26 8.25
C GLY A 31 -11.05 4.39 6.88
N LEU A 32 -10.08 5.30 6.72
CA LEU A 32 -9.37 5.55 5.47
C LEU A 32 -7.88 5.21 5.60
N ILE A 33 -7.36 4.46 4.64
CA ILE A 33 -5.95 4.07 4.56
C ILE A 33 -5.38 4.57 3.24
N TYR A 34 -4.29 5.34 3.27
CA TYR A 34 -3.68 5.94 2.08
C TYR A 34 -2.43 5.18 1.64
N ASP A 35 -2.39 4.86 0.35
CA ASP A 35 -1.25 4.25 -0.32
C ASP A 35 -0.52 5.34 -1.10
N ASP A 36 0.70 5.67 -0.65
CA ASP A 36 1.50 6.76 -1.23
C ASP A 36 2.23 6.35 -2.52
N ILE A 37 2.41 5.04 -2.76
CA ILE A 37 2.99 4.49 -3.98
C ILE A 37 1.98 4.57 -5.13
N LEU A 38 0.75 4.11 -4.86
CA LEU A 38 -0.33 4.09 -5.85
C LEU A 38 -1.09 5.42 -5.92
N ASN A 39 -0.91 6.30 -4.93
CA ASN A 39 -1.64 7.55 -4.75
C ASN A 39 -3.17 7.32 -4.75
N ILE A 40 -3.62 6.39 -3.91
CA ILE A 40 -5.04 6.04 -3.75
C ILE A 40 -5.38 5.89 -2.28
N THR A 41 -6.67 6.01 -1.96
CA THR A 41 -7.20 5.74 -0.62
C THR A 41 -8.03 4.47 -0.66
N TRP A 42 -7.76 3.58 0.28
CA TRP A 42 -8.50 2.37 0.56
C TRP A 42 -9.47 2.59 1.72
N LEU A 43 -10.55 1.82 1.74
CA LEU A 43 -11.30 1.59 2.97
C LEU A 43 -10.43 0.75 3.90
N GLU A 44 -10.42 1.07 5.19
CA GLU A 44 -9.75 0.26 6.22
C GLU A 44 -10.30 -1.18 6.24
N HIS A 45 -11.59 -1.34 5.95
CA HIS A 45 -12.26 -2.64 5.91
C HIS A 45 -12.56 -3.04 4.47
N ALA A 46 -11.78 -3.98 3.91
CA ALA A 46 -11.97 -4.44 2.53
C ALA A 46 -13.34 -5.13 2.27
N ASN A 47 -13.95 -5.73 3.29
CA ASN A 47 -15.30 -6.31 3.22
C ASN A 47 -16.37 -5.32 3.76
N TYR A 48 -16.25 -4.04 3.43
CA TYR A 48 -17.19 -3.02 3.90
C TYR A 48 -18.64 -3.27 3.43
N SER A 49 -18.81 -3.96 2.30
CA SER A 49 -20.13 -4.37 1.78
C SER A 49 -20.84 -5.39 2.68
N GLY A 50 -20.10 -6.08 3.57
CA GLY A 50 -20.61 -7.08 4.50
C GLY A 50 -21.03 -8.41 3.88
N GLU A 51 -20.91 -8.57 2.55
CA GLU A 51 -21.50 -9.68 1.82
C GLU A 51 -20.65 -10.08 0.60
N THR A 52 -20.64 -11.38 0.31
CA THR A 52 -20.13 -11.90 -0.95
C THR A 52 -21.04 -11.45 -2.10
N LYS A 53 -20.46 -10.86 -3.14
CA LYS A 53 -21.19 -10.35 -4.30
C LYS A 53 -20.62 -10.95 -5.59
N ALA A 54 -21.47 -11.13 -6.59
CA ALA A 54 -21.00 -11.39 -7.95
C ALA A 54 -20.22 -10.16 -8.45
N TRP A 55 -19.29 -10.36 -9.40
CA TRP A 55 -18.40 -9.30 -9.86
C TRP A 55 -19.13 -8.03 -10.30
N ASN A 56 -20.21 -8.17 -11.07
CA ASN A 56 -21.00 -7.04 -11.55
C ASN A 56 -21.70 -6.29 -10.40
N ASP A 57 -22.22 -7.01 -9.42
CA ASP A 57 -22.87 -6.41 -8.24
C ASP A 57 -21.85 -5.72 -7.34
N ALA A 58 -20.64 -6.25 -7.22
CA ALA A 58 -19.55 -5.63 -6.48
C ALA A 58 -19.07 -4.32 -7.15
N MET A 59 -18.99 -4.28 -8.48
CA MET A 59 -18.68 -3.05 -9.21
C MET A 59 -19.76 -1.98 -9.00
N ASN A 60 -21.04 -2.35 -9.17
CA ASN A 60 -22.15 -1.42 -8.95
C ASN A 60 -22.20 -0.91 -7.50
N TRP A 61 -21.94 -1.79 -6.53
CA TRP A 61 -21.88 -1.40 -5.13
C TRP A 61 -20.77 -0.37 -4.88
N ALA A 62 -19.56 -0.62 -5.39
CA ALA A 62 -18.43 0.29 -5.23
C ALA A 62 -18.70 1.65 -5.88
N ASP A 63 -19.25 1.68 -7.09
CA ASP A 63 -19.60 2.90 -7.83
C ASP A 63 -20.67 3.75 -7.12
N SER A 64 -21.59 3.09 -6.40
CA SER A 64 -22.63 3.77 -5.60
C SER A 64 -22.20 4.21 -4.21
N LEU A 65 -21.00 3.83 -3.75
CA LEU A 65 -20.55 4.08 -2.39
C LEU A 65 -20.23 5.56 -2.18
N VAL A 66 -20.82 6.14 -1.12
CA VAL A 66 -20.44 7.45 -0.60
C VAL A 66 -19.90 7.28 0.81
N PHE A 67 -18.61 7.55 1.02
CA PHE A 67 -17.95 7.38 2.31
C PHE A 67 -16.96 8.50 2.55
N GLN A 68 -17.04 9.14 3.73
CA GLN A 68 -16.22 10.29 4.12
C GLN A 68 -16.20 11.44 3.08
N GLY A 69 -17.30 11.62 2.33
CA GLY A 69 -17.44 12.65 1.30
C GLY A 69 -16.86 12.28 -0.07
N TYR A 70 -16.27 11.10 -0.22
CA TYR A 70 -15.78 10.57 -1.50
C TYR A 70 -16.85 9.71 -2.18
N THR A 71 -16.97 9.84 -3.50
CA THR A 71 -17.97 9.17 -4.34
C THR A 71 -17.34 8.42 -5.53
N ASP A 72 -16.02 8.32 -5.57
CA ASP A 72 -15.21 7.76 -6.67
C ASP A 72 -14.58 6.40 -6.29
N TRP A 73 -15.29 5.65 -5.45
CA TRP A 73 -14.88 4.32 -5.02
C TRP A 73 -15.00 3.30 -6.14
N ARG A 74 -14.05 2.37 -6.18
CA ARG A 74 -13.97 1.31 -7.20
C ARG A 74 -13.29 0.09 -6.61
N LEU A 75 -13.52 -1.07 -7.22
CA LEU A 75 -12.79 -2.29 -6.86
C LEU A 75 -11.28 -2.14 -7.17
N PRO A 76 -10.40 -2.77 -6.38
CA PRO A 76 -8.97 -2.86 -6.70
C PRO A 76 -8.75 -3.46 -8.10
N ALA A 77 -7.82 -2.89 -8.86
CA ALA A 77 -7.31 -3.47 -10.10
C ALA A 77 -5.85 -3.92 -9.89
N SER A 78 -5.42 -4.94 -10.64
CA SER A 78 -4.04 -5.45 -10.64
C SER A 78 -3.09 -4.55 -11.43
#